data_AF-Q324Z9-F1
#
_entry.id   AF-Q324Z9-F1
#
_cell.length_a   1.000
_cell.length_b   1.000
_cell.length_c   1.000
_cell.angle_alpha   90.00
_cell.angle_beta   90.00
_cell.angle_gamma   90.00
#
_symmetry.space_group_name_H-M   'P 1'
#
loop_
_entity.id
_entity.type
_entity.pdbx_description
1 polymer ?
#
loop_
_entity_poly.entity_id
_entity_poly.type
_entity_poly.pdbx_seq_one_letter_code
_entity_poly.pdbx_strand_id
1 'polypeptide(L)'
;MQKYSPARRTLRCPTRCRSFSPAPTAATGRRRLRQWELFGPGWKAPSDIRLQIRDDALVLNDNGGRSIHFEPLLPGKAVYSRSESMWLVRGGKAAQPDGHTLARLWASLPPDIRLSPHLYLATNSAQGPWWILG
;
A
#
# COMPACT_ATOMS: atom_id res chain seq x y z
N MET A 1 -2.16 73.57 29.84
CA MET A 1 -3.49 74.16 29.57
C MET A 1 -3.86 73.87 28.12
N GLN A 2 -5.16 73.65 27.85
CA GLN A 2 -5.83 73.53 26.55
C GLN A 2 -5.84 72.14 25.88
N LYS A 3 -6.95 71.66 25.33
CA LYS A 3 -8.41 71.89 25.51
C LYS A 3 -9.05 70.75 24.69
N TYR A 4 -10.02 70.07 25.28
CA TYR A 4 -10.70 68.92 24.68
C TYR A 4 -11.89 69.36 23.81
N SER A 5 -12.14 68.57 22.74
CA SER A 5 -13.40 68.44 21.97
C SER A 5 -13.85 69.61 21.06
N PRO A 6 -14.82 69.41 20.12
CA PRO A 6 -15.46 68.17 19.63
C PRO A 6 -15.60 68.11 18.08
N ALA A 7 -16.01 66.98 17.50
CA ALA A 7 -17.04 66.98 16.45
C ALA A 7 -17.43 65.57 15.99
N ARG A 8 -18.74 65.39 15.97
CA ARG A 8 -19.52 64.22 15.58
C ARG A 8 -19.33 63.89 14.10
N ARG A 9 -19.35 62.59 13.77
CA ARG A 9 -20.33 62.04 12.83
C ARG A 9 -20.36 60.52 12.89
N THR A 10 -21.45 60.04 13.50
CA THR A 10 -22.06 58.75 13.22
C THR A 10 -22.16 58.52 11.71
N LEU A 11 -21.82 57.33 11.23
CA LEU A 11 -22.58 56.68 10.16
C LEU A 11 -22.37 55.15 10.22
N ARG A 12 -23.53 54.50 10.18
CA ARG A 12 -23.88 53.08 10.18
C ARG A 12 -22.89 52.12 9.50
N CYS A 13 -22.75 50.94 10.12
CA CYS A 13 -22.41 49.69 9.44
C CYS A 13 -23.42 49.39 8.32
N PRO A 14 -22.94 48.83 7.21
CA PRO A 14 -23.43 47.49 6.84
C PRO A 14 -22.30 46.54 6.42
N THR A 15 -22.43 45.32 6.93
CA THR A 15 -22.25 44.07 6.17
C THR A 15 -20.83 43.66 5.73
N ARG A 16 -20.38 42.58 6.40
CA ARG A 16 -19.52 41.49 5.90
C ARG A 16 -18.01 41.78 5.84
N CYS A 17 -17.33 41.27 6.87
CA CYS A 17 -15.91 40.93 6.85
C CYS A 17 -15.55 40.18 5.56
N ARG A 18 -14.71 40.79 4.71
CA ARG A 18 -13.91 40.05 3.74
C ARG A 18 -12.83 39.32 4.53
N SER A 19 -13.05 38.04 4.80
CA SER A 19 -11.97 37.12 5.11
C SER A 19 -11.05 37.10 3.89
N PHE A 20 -9.84 37.63 4.07
CA PHE A 20 -8.74 37.45 3.13
C PHE A 20 -8.41 35.96 3.13
N SER A 21 -8.91 35.20 2.16
CA SER A 21 -8.37 33.89 1.83
C SER A 21 -7.12 34.13 0.97
N PRO A 22 -5.90 33.75 1.42
CA PRO A 22 -4.82 33.58 0.47
C PRO A 22 -5.17 32.42 -0.45
N ALA A 23 -5.05 32.65 -1.76
CA ALA A 23 -5.22 31.63 -2.78
C ALA A 23 -4.23 30.48 -2.53
N PRO A 24 -4.66 29.20 -2.59
CA PRO A 24 -3.72 28.10 -2.66
C PRO A 24 -3.10 28.10 -4.06
N THR A 25 -1.87 28.59 -4.15
CA THR A 25 -1.01 28.40 -5.32
C THR A 25 -0.82 26.91 -5.57
N ALA A 26 -1.23 26.46 -6.76
CA ALA A 26 -0.84 25.22 -7.42
C ALA A 26 -0.86 23.94 -6.56
N ALA A 27 -2.04 23.35 -6.43
CA ALA A 27 -2.16 21.92 -6.15
C ALA A 27 -1.67 21.11 -7.36
N THR A 28 -0.35 20.97 -7.51
CA THR A 28 0.25 19.99 -8.41
C THR A 28 0.12 18.61 -7.77
N GLY A 29 -0.95 17.92 -8.15
CA GLY A 29 -1.04 16.46 -8.16
C GLY A 29 -0.54 15.72 -6.93
N ARG A 30 -1.33 15.70 -5.85
CA ARG A 30 -1.32 14.49 -4.99
C ARG A 30 -1.69 13.34 -5.92
N ARG A 31 -0.70 12.51 -6.30
CA ARG A 31 -0.96 11.11 -6.63
C ARG A 31 -1.72 10.56 -5.42
N ARG A 32 -3.06 10.55 -5.49
CA ARG A 32 -3.79 9.42 -4.92
C ARG A 32 -3.13 8.25 -5.61
N LEU A 33 -2.18 7.61 -4.93
CA LEU A 33 -1.85 6.24 -5.23
C LEU A 33 -3.20 5.57 -5.31
N ARG A 34 -3.64 5.21 -6.52
CA ARG A 34 -4.91 4.56 -6.66
C ARG A 34 -4.72 3.30 -5.83
N GLN A 35 -5.50 3.16 -4.77
CA GLN A 35 -5.42 2.03 -3.85
C GLN A 35 -5.39 0.68 -4.60
N TRP A 36 -5.91 0.66 -5.83
CA TRP A 36 -5.87 -0.43 -6.80
C TRP A 36 -4.49 -0.85 -7.32
N GLU A 37 -3.49 0.03 -7.32
CA GLU A 37 -2.11 -0.30 -7.73
C GLU A 37 -1.31 -0.90 -6.57
N LEU A 38 -1.78 -0.73 -5.33
CA LEU A 38 -1.08 -1.24 -4.16
C LEU A 38 -1.09 -2.76 -4.14
N PHE A 39 -2.15 -3.39 -4.64
CA PHE A 39 -2.34 -4.84 -4.57
C PHE A 39 -1.94 -5.56 -5.86
N GLY A 40 -1.78 -4.85 -6.98
CA GLY A 40 -1.57 -5.45 -8.30
C GLY A 40 -2.83 -5.40 -9.16
N PRO A 41 -2.73 -5.72 -10.46
CA PRO A 41 -3.83 -5.56 -11.40
C PRO A 41 -5.03 -6.44 -11.01
N GLY A 42 -6.13 -5.80 -10.60
CA GLY A 42 -7.41 -6.46 -10.33
C GLY A 42 -7.73 -6.74 -8.86
N TRP A 43 -6.82 -6.46 -7.92
CA TRP A 43 -7.03 -6.76 -6.49
C TRP A 43 -7.40 -5.50 -5.72
N LYS A 44 -8.50 -5.53 -4.93
CA LYS A 44 -9.00 -4.33 -4.21
C LYS A 44 -8.61 -4.34 -2.73
N ALA A 45 -8.30 -5.51 -2.18
CA ALA A 45 -7.86 -5.70 -0.80
C ALA A 45 -7.04 -7.01 -0.62
N PRO A 46 -6.25 -7.16 0.47
CA PRO A 46 -5.56 -8.43 0.78
C PRO A 46 -6.51 -9.62 0.92
N SER A 47 -7.73 -9.37 1.41
CA SER A 47 -8.78 -10.38 1.59
C SER A 47 -9.44 -10.82 0.28
N ASP A 48 -9.22 -10.10 -0.83
CA ASP A 48 -9.76 -10.50 -2.13
C ASP A 48 -9.00 -11.69 -2.73
N ILE A 49 -7.95 -12.17 -2.08
CA ILE A 49 -7.03 -13.16 -2.63
C ILE A 49 -6.98 -14.35 -1.69
N ARG A 50 -7.23 -15.55 -2.22
CA ARG A 50 -7.21 -16.80 -1.48
C ARG A 50 -6.25 -17.79 -2.12
N LEU A 51 -5.30 -18.26 -1.33
CA LEU A 51 -4.37 -19.29 -1.74
C LEU A 51 -4.94 -20.67 -1.47
N GLN A 52 -4.90 -21.52 -2.49
CA GLN A 52 -5.17 -22.95 -2.41
C GLN A 52 -3.87 -23.69 -2.66
N ILE A 53 -3.45 -24.48 -1.68
CA ILE A 53 -2.26 -25.31 -1.76
C ILE A 53 -2.72 -26.72 -2.14
N ARG A 54 -2.24 -27.23 -3.27
CA ARG A 54 -2.41 -28.62 -3.70
C ARG A 54 -1.03 -29.29 -3.77
N ASP A 55 -1.00 -30.62 -3.81
CA ASP A 55 0.25 -31.37 -3.94
C ASP A 55 0.97 -31.07 -5.28
N ASP A 56 0.20 -30.83 -6.33
CA ASP A 56 0.68 -30.64 -7.71
C ASP A 56 0.78 -29.16 -8.13
N ALA A 57 0.08 -28.25 -7.43
CA ALA A 57 -0.04 -26.86 -7.85
C ALA A 57 -0.33 -25.91 -6.69
N LEU A 58 0.04 -24.65 -6.88
CA LEU A 58 -0.31 -23.56 -5.98
C LEU A 58 -1.24 -22.60 -6.72
N VAL A 59 -2.47 -22.45 -6.25
CA VAL A 59 -3.50 -21.69 -6.96
C VAL A 59 -3.90 -20.45 -6.16
N LEU A 60 -3.70 -19.29 -6.77
CA LEU A 60 -4.08 -17.99 -6.25
C LEU A 60 -5.41 -17.58 -6.86
N ASN A 61 -6.48 -17.59 -6.05
CA ASN A 61 -7.81 -17.22 -6.49
C ASN A 61 -8.09 -15.78 -6.07
N ASP A 62 -8.52 -14.95 -7.00
CA ASP A 62 -9.03 -13.62 -6.66
C ASP A 62 -10.56 -13.60 -6.55
N ASN A 63 -11.09 -12.53 -5.95
CA ASN A 63 -12.53 -12.31 -5.75
C ASN A 63 -13.28 -12.00 -7.06
N GLY A 64 -12.55 -11.86 -8.18
CA GLY A 64 -13.12 -11.71 -9.52
C GLY A 64 -13.38 -13.05 -10.22
N GLY A 65 -13.09 -14.18 -9.57
CA GLY A 65 -13.22 -15.52 -10.15
C GLY A 65 -12.04 -15.95 -11.01
N ARG A 66 -10.92 -15.22 -10.98
CA ARG A 66 -9.70 -15.58 -11.70
C ARG A 66 -8.81 -16.45 -10.81
N SER A 67 -8.30 -17.53 -11.37
CA SER A 67 -7.35 -18.44 -10.73
C SER A 67 -6.00 -18.35 -11.42
N ILE A 68 -4.97 -18.00 -10.66
CA ILE A 68 -3.59 -17.92 -11.13
C ILE A 68 -2.85 -19.16 -10.65
N HIS A 69 -2.29 -19.91 -11.58
CA HIS A 69 -1.60 -21.17 -11.28
C HIS A 69 -0.10 -20.95 -11.18
N PHE A 70 0.48 -21.49 -10.13
CA PHE A 70 1.91 -21.51 -9.87
C PHE A 70 2.39 -22.94 -9.64
N GLU A 71 3.66 -23.17 -9.94
CA GLU A 71 4.34 -24.38 -9.51
C GLU A 71 4.44 -24.41 -7.97
N PRO A 72 4.36 -25.60 -7.35
CA PRO A 72 4.48 -25.74 -5.92
C PRO A 72 5.87 -25.27 -5.46
N LEU A 73 5.90 -24.20 -4.67
CA LEU A 73 7.15 -23.65 -4.14
C LEU A 73 7.69 -24.54 -3.02
N LEU A 74 8.98 -24.86 -3.08
CA LEU A 74 9.70 -25.44 -1.94
C LEU A 74 9.84 -24.41 -0.81
N PRO A 75 9.95 -24.83 0.46
CA PRO A 75 10.18 -23.92 1.58
C PRO A 75 11.37 -22.99 1.31
N GLY A 76 11.16 -21.69 1.50
CA GLY A 76 12.19 -20.67 1.26
C GLY A 76 12.38 -20.21 -0.18
N LYS A 77 11.63 -20.75 -1.15
CA LYS A 77 11.69 -20.31 -2.55
C LYS A 77 10.80 -19.11 -2.80
N ALA A 78 11.27 -18.25 -3.69
CA ALA A 78 10.56 -17.10 -4.23
C ALA A 78 10.42 -17.26 -5.74
N VAL A 79 9.28 -16.89 -6.28
CA VAL A 79 9.00 -16.84 -7.73
C VAL A 79 8.41 -15.48 -8.07
N TYR A 80 8.76 -14.96 -9.24
CA TYR A 80 8.17 -13.76 -9.80
C TYR A 80 7.19 -14.10 -10.92
N SER A 81 5.93 -13.71 -10.74
CA SER A 81 4.93 -13.75 -11.80
C SER A 81 5.06 -12.48 -12.65
N ARG A 82 5.45 -12.64 -13.92
CA ARG A 82 5.45 -11.51 -14.86
C ARG A 82 4.03 -11.08 -15.23
N SER A 83 3.12 -12.03 -15.44
CA SER A 83 1.73 -11.76 -15.82
C SER A 83 0.99 -10.98 -14.75
N GLU A 84 1.24 -11.29 -13.48
CA GLU A 84 0.62 -10.62 -12.33
C GLU A 84 1.52 -9.51 -11.73
N SER A 85 2.71 -9.30 -12.29
CA SER A 85 3.70 -8.33 -11.84
C SER A 85 3.95 -8.38 -10.32
N MET A 86 4.11 -9.59 -9.78
CA MET A 86 4.24 -9.81 -8.34
C MET A 86 5.16 -10.96 -7.98
N TRP A 87 5.65 -10.95 -6.76
CA TRP A 87 6.41 -12.02 -6.14
C TRP A 87 5.53 -12.87 -5.24
N LEU A 88 5.75 -14.18 -5.30
CA LEU A 88 5.20 -15.17 -4.39
C LEU A 88 6.36 -15.89 -3.72
N VAL A 89 6.34 -15.94 -2.39
CA VAL A 89 7.43 -16.47 -1.57
C VAL A 89 6.84 -17.44 -0.57
N ARG A 90 7.44 -18.62 -0.44
CA ARG A 90 7.12 -19.56 0.64
C ARG A 90 8.09 -19.35 1.79
N GLY A 91 7.56 -19.29 3.01
CA GLY A 91 8.38 -19.31 4.22
C GLY A 91 9.16 -20.60 4.40
N GLY A 92 9.91 -20.70 5.49
CA GLY A 92 10.87 -21.78 5.74
C GLY A 92 12.32 -21.40 5.45
N LYS A 93 12.64 -20.09 5.38
CA LYS A 93 14.01 -19.61 5.19
C LYS A 93 14.30 -18.36 6.00
N ALA A 94 15.39 -18.39 6.76
CA ALA A 94 15.80 -17.27 7.60
C ALA A 94 16.08 -16.00 6.78
N ALA A 95 16.82 -16.09 5.69
CA ALA A 95 17.17 -14.93 4.87
C ALA A 95 17.14 -15.27 3.37
N GLN A 96 16.76 -14.31 2.53
CA GLN A 96 16.95 -14.46 1.08
C GLN A 96 18.44 -14.23 0.73
N PRO A 97 18.93 -14.78 -0.40
CA PRO A 97 20.31 -14.60 -0.81
C PRO A 97 20.66 -13.12 -0.99
N ASP A 98 21.93 -12.78 -0.75
CA ASP A 98 22.42 -11.42 -1.00
C ASP A 98 22.22 -11.03 -2.46
N GLY A 99 21.68 -9.84 -2.69
CA GLY A 99 21.30 -9.35 -4.03
C GLY A 99 19.89 -9.73 -4.49
N HIS A 100 19.15 -10.57 -3.75
CA HIS A 100 17.74 -10.81 -4.06
C HIS A 100 16.93 -9.53 -3.85
N THR A 101 16.06 -9.17 -4.81
CA THR A 101 15.25 -7.94 -4.78
C THR A 101 14.44 -7.79 -3.48
N LEU A 102 13.93 -8.90 -2.96
CA LEU A 102 13.14 -8.93 -1.73
C LEU A 102 13.97 -9.13 -0.45
N ALA A 103 15.30 -9.23 -0.50
CA ALA A 103 16.11 -9.58 0.68
C ALA A 103 15.89 -8.63 1.87
N ARG A 104 15.84 -7.33 1.58
CA ARG A 104 15.63 -6.29 2.58
C ARG A 104 14.21 -6.30 3.14
N LEU A 105 13.21 -6.51 2.28
CA LEU A 105 11.81 -6.60 2.68
C LEU A 105 11.53 -7.90 3.46
N TRP A 106 12.18 -9.00 3.08
CA TRP A 106 12.15 -10.27 3.80
C TRP A 106 12.73 -10.12 5.20
N ALA A 107 13.89 -9.48 5.33
CA ALA A 107 14.55 -9.26 6.63
C ALA A 107 13.70 -8.43 7.62
N SER A 108 12.75 -7.62 7.13
CA SER A 108 11.81 -6.89 7.97
C SER A 108 10.71 -7.75 8.60
N LEU A 109 10.49 -8.97 8.11
CA LEU A 109 9.50 -9.88 8.67
C LEU A 109 9.97 -10.50 9.99
N PRO A 110 9.06 -10.70 10.97
CA PRO A 110 9.33 -11.51 12.15
C PRO A 110 9.86 -12.91 11.79
N PRO A 111 10.77 -13.47 12.60
CA PRO A 111 11.35 -14.79 12.33
C PRO A 111 10.29 -15.90 12.29
N ASP A 112 9.23 -15.82 13.09
CA ASP A 112 8.13 -16.80 13.09
C ASP A 112 7.45 -16.91 11.72
N ILE A 113 7.31 -15.79 11.01
CA ILE A 113 6.74 -15.75 9.67
C ILE A 113 7.76 -16.30 8.64
N ARG A 114 9.02 -15.86 8.74
CA ARG A 114 10.08 -16.27 7.80
C ARG A 114 10.40 -17.75 7.87
N LEU A 115 10.42 -18.31 9.07
CA LEU A 115 10.78 -19.70 9.33
C LEU A 115 9.62 -20.66 9.14
N SER A 116 8.37 -20.18 9.05
CA SER A 116 7.21 -21.05 8.85
C SER A 116 7.12 -21.56 7.41
N PRO A 117 7.24 -22.88 7.16
CA PRO A 117 7.15 -23.46 5.82
C PRO A 117 5.71 -23.55 5.29
N HIS A 118 4.71 -23.24 6.13
CA HIS A 118 3.29 -23.30 5.78
C HIS A 118 2.75 -21.93 5.35
N LEU A 119 3.48 -20.85 5.64
CA LEU A 119 3.08 -19.51 5.25
C LEU A 119 3.56 -19.18 3.84
N TYR A 120 2.66 -18.60 3.07
CA TYR A 120 2.97 -18.02 1.77
C TYR A 120 2.78 -16.52 1.84
N LEU A 121 3.68 -15.82 1.19
CA LEU A 121 3.79 -14.37 1.24
C LEU A 121 3.81 -13.85 -0.19
N ALA A 122 2.96 -12.87 -0.46
CA ALA A 122 2.89 -12.22 -1.75
C ALA A 122 3.24 -10.74 -1.62
N THR A 123 3.91 -10.17 -2.62
CA THR A 123 4.16 -8.74 -2.71
C THR A 123 4.32 -8.33 -4.17
N ASN A 124 3.74 -7.22 -4.59
CA ASN A 124 3.97 -6.66 -5.93
C ASN A 124 5.20 -5.73 -5.98
N SER A 125 5.84 -5.46 -4.83
CA SER A 125 6.90 -4.48 -4.70
C SER A 125 8.03 -4.95 -3.79
N ALA A 126 9.26 -4.56 -4.12
CA ALA A 126 10.42 -4.75 -3.26
C ALA A 126 10.35 -3.96 -1.95
N GLN A 127 9.40 -3.03 -1.84
CA GLN A 127 9.19 -2.17 -0.68
C GLN A 127 7.94 -2.58 0.14
N GLY A 128 7.19 -3.59 -0.32
CA GLY A 128 5.98 -4.09 0.33
C GLY A 128 4.69 -3.37 -0.09
N PRO A 129 3.56 -3.65 0.59
CA PRO A 129 3.43 -4.51 1.78
C PRO A 129 3.52 -6.01 1.47
N TRP A 130 3.74 -6.84 2.50
CA TRP A 130 3.54 -8.28 2.40
C TRP A 130 2.07 -8.63 2.59
N TRP A 131 1.55 -9.54 1.74
CA TRP A 131 0.28 -10.21 1.95
C TRP A 131 0.54 -11.63 2.43
N ILE A 132 0.02 -11.94 3.60
CA ILE A 132 0.07 -13.30 4.15
C ILE A 132 -1.09 -14.07 3.54
N LEU A 133 -0.74 -15.14 2.84
CA LEU A 133 -1.63 -16.06 2.17
C LEU A 133 -1.60 -17.37 2.98
N GLY A 134 -2.48 -17.48 3.96
CA GLY A 134 -2.55 -18.60 4.90
C GLY A 134 -3.94 -18.71 5.51
#